data_AF-A0A536GUJ0-F1
#
_entry.id   AF-A0A536GUJ0-F1
#
_cell.length_a   1.000
_cell.length_b   1.000
_cell.length_c   1.000
_cell.angle_alpha   90.00
_cell.angle_beta   90.00
_cell.angle_gamma   90.00
#
_symmetry.space_group_name_H-M   'P 1'
#
loop_
_entity.id
_entity.type
_entity.pdbx_description
1 polymer ?
#
loop_
_entity_poly.entity_id
_entity_poly.type
_entity_poly.pdbx_seq_one_letter_code
_entity_poly.pdbx_strand_id
1 'polypeptide(L)'
;MSALIELRSYLFRYRVAIIGGFLFLILANIVALTQPYLIRLAVDSLQIGAGAGILLRYGLLIVALGLVQAVLSFFGRYIQADISRRIEYELRGNLFKHFEKLELDYFQHNKVGDLVARATNDLTAVRSLLGPGISNLMNTVVAFTVTVAFM
;
A
#
# COMPACT_ATOMS: atom_id res chain seq x y z
N MET A 1 6.28 6.04 22.90
CA MET A 1 6.15 4.67 22.37
C MET A 1 4.82 3.99 22.75
N SER A 2 4.14 4.31 23.86
CA SER A 2 2.84 3.69 24.23
C SER A 2 1.68 3.90 23.24
N ALA A 3 1.63 5.04 22.51
CA ALA A 3 0.55 5.31 21.57
C ALA A 3 0.44 4.31 20.39
N LEU A 4 1.57 3.71 19.97
CA LEU A 4 1.58 2.65 18.95
C LEU A 4 1.01 1.33 19.47
N ILE A 5 1.03 1.12 20.79
CA ILE A 5 0.56 -0.11 21.44
C ILE A 5 -0.98 -0.18 21.40
N GLU A 6 -1.68 0.96 21.50
CA GLU A 6 -3.15 0.99 21.38
C GLU A 6 -3.62 0.79 19.93
N LEU A 7 -2.86 1.30 18.96
CA LEU A 7 -3.13 1.08 17.54
C LEU A 7 -3.02 -0.39 17.13
N ARG A 8 -2.21 -1.17 17.87
CA ARG A 8 -1.99 -2.60 17.64
C ARG A 8 -3.30 -3.39 17.58
N SER A 9 -4.29 -3.05 18.41
CA SER A 9 -5.58 -3.76 18.44
C SER A 9 -6.34 -3.61 17.11
N TYR A 10 -6.39 -2.39 16.58
CA TYR A 10 -7.01 -2.09 15.28
C TYR A 10 -6.24 -2.78 14.15
N LEU A 11 -4.91 -2.75 14.17
CA LEU A 11 -4.09 -3.43 13.17
C LEU A 11 -4.26 -4.96 13.22
N PHE A 12 -4.36 -5.55 14.41
CA PHE A 12 -4.59 -6.98 14.57
C PHE A 12 -5.94 -7.43 14.02
N ARG A 13 -6.98 -6.61 14.16
CA ARG A 13 -8.32 -6.89 13.61
C ARG A 13 -8.28 -7.01 12.08
N TYR A 14 -7.50 -6.15 11.41
CA TYR A 14 -7.39 -6.11 9.95
C TYR A 14 -6.16 -6.87 9.40
N ARG A 15 -5.44 -7.65 10.24
CA ARG A 15 -4.17 -8.30 9.87
C ARG A 15 -4.23 -9.13 8.59
N VAL A 16 -5.32 -9.87 8.37
CA VAL A 16 -5.47 -10.74 7.20
C VAL A 16 -5.56 -9.92 5.92
N ALA A 17 -6.35 -8.84 5.95
CA ALA A 17 -6.51 -7.96 4.82
C ALA A 17 -5.23 -7.14 4.57
N ILE A 18 -4.53 -6.72 5.64
CA ILE A 18 -3.22 -6.05 5.55
C ILE A 18 -2.20 -6.98 4.87
N ILE A 19 -2.06 -8.22 5.35
CA ILE A 19 -1.16 -9.23 4.78
C ILE A 19 -1.55 -9.56 3.34
N GLY A 20 -2.85 -9.69 3.05
CA GLY A 20 -3.35 -9.92 1.70
C GLY A 20 -2.99 -8.78 0.74
N GLY A 21 -3.23 -7.54 1.14
CA GLY A 21 -2.84 -6.35 0.36
C GLY A 21 -1.33 -6.28 0.11
N PHE A 22 -0.53 -6.63 1.11
CA PHE A 22 0.93 -6.74 0.95
C PHE A 22 1.34 -7.85 0.00
N LEU A 23 0.73 -9.01 0.09
CA LEU A 23 1.01 -10.13 -0.81
C LEU A 23 0.72 -9.74 -2.27
N PHE A 24 -0.40 -9.08 -2.53
CA PHE A 24 -0.73 -8.56 -3.87
C PHE A 24 0.33 -7.60 -4.41
N LEU A 25 0.84 -6.68 -3.58
CA LEU A 25 1.91 -5.76 -3.99
C LEU A 25 3.23 -6.48 -4.24
N ILE A 26 3.60 -7.46 -3.41
CA ILE A 26 4.82 -8.25 -3.64
C ILE A 26 4.71 -9.01 -4.96
N LEU A 27 3.59 -9.67 -5.22
CA LEU A 27 3.35 -10.38 -6.48
C LEU A 27 3.38 -9.42 -7.68
N ALA A 28 2.76 -8.25 -7.55
CA ALA A 28 2.80 -7.22 -8.59
C ALA A 28 4.23 -6.78 -8.91
N ASN A 29 5.05 -6.57 -7.87
CA ASN A 29 6.44 -6.24 -8.06
C ASN A 29 7.19 -7.38 -8.76
N ILE A 30 7.06 -8.63 -8.32
CA ILE A 30 7.71 -9.79 -8.98
C ILE A 30 7.37 -9.82 -10.48
N VAL A 31 6.11 -9.64 -10.85
CA VAL A 31 5.69 -9.57 -12.26
C VAL A 31 6.37 -8.41 -12.99
N ALA A 32 6.47 -7.24 -12.36
CA ALA A 32 7.18 -6.10 -12.95
C ALA A 32 8.64 -6.42 -13.29
N LEU A 33 9.32 -7.23 -12.48
CA LEU A 33 10.73 -7.62 -12.69
C LEU A 33 10.93 -8.64 -13.80
N THR A 34 9.89 -9.41 -14.11
CA THR A 34 9.95 -10.37 -15.22
C THR A 34 9.92 -9.67 -16.59
N GLN A 35 9.38 -8.44 -16.66
CA GLN A 35 9.31 -7.65 -17.90
C GLN A 35 10.70 -7.33 -18.50
N PRO A 36 11.68 -6.76 -17.76
CA PRO A 36 13.02 -6.49 -18.31
C PRO A 36 13.74 -7.77 -18.75
N TYR A 37 13.51 -8.90 -18.08
CA TYR A 37 14.04 -10.20 -18.52
C TYR A 37 13.46 -10.64 -19.87
N LEU A 38 12.15 -10.49 -20.09
CA LEU A 38 11.54 -10.77 -21.40
C LEU A 38 12.03 -9.83 -22.49
N ILE A 39 12.26 -8.55 -22.17
CA ILE A 39 12.83 -7.58 -23.11
C ILE A 39 14.24 -8.04 -23.52
N ARG A 40 15.07 -8.47 -22.56
CA ARG A 40 16.39 -9.03 -22.85
C ARG A 40 16.30 -10.23 -23.79
N LEU A 41 15.42 -11.20 -23.52
CA LEU A 41 15.25 -12.37 -24.39
C LEU A 41 14.76 -11.99 -25.80
N ALA A 42 13.88 -10.99 -25.91
CA ALA A 42 13.44 -10.49 -27.20
C ALA A 42 14.61 -9.88 -27.99
N VAL A 43 15.44 -9.06 -27.34
CA VAL A 43 16.64 -8.45 -27.95
C VAL A 43 17.67 -9.50 -28.32
N ASP A 44 17.96 -10.46 -27.43
CA ASP A 44 18.90 -11.55 -27.70
C ASP A 44 18.42 -12.40 -28.89
N SER A 45 17.11 -12.63 -29.03
CA SER A 45 16.55 -13.39 -30.16
C SER A 45 16.77 -12.70 -31.52
N LEU A 46 16.85 -11.36 -31.56
CA LEU A 46 17.15 -10.62 -32.80
C LEU A 46 18.57 -10.93 -33.30
N GLN A 47 19.53 -11.17 -32.40
CA GLN A 47 20.92 -11.46 -32.77
C GLN A 47 21.06 -12.81 -33.50
N ILE A 48 20.13 -13.73 -33.26
CA ILE A 48 20.09 -15.08 -33.86
C ILE A 48 19.15 -15.14 -35.08
N GLY A 49 18.67 -13.99 -35.56
CA GLY A 49 17.80 -13.89 -36.73
C GLY A 49 16.33 -14.22 -36.48
N ALA A 50 15.81 -13.99 -35.28
CA ALA A 50 14.40 -14.22 -34.98
C ALA A 50 13.46 -13.41 -35.89
N GLY A 51 12.47 -14.09 -36.47
CA GLY A 51 11.45 -13.46 -37.31
C GLY A 51 10.41 -12.67 -36.52
N ALA A 52 9.62 -11.84 -37.23
CA ALA A 52 8.59 -10.97 -36.66
C ALA A 52 7.58 -11.69 -35.75
N GLY A 53 7.28 -12.97 -36.01
CA GLY A 53 6.36 -13.76 -35.16
C GLY A 53 6.88 -14.01 -33.74
N ILE A 54 8.20 -14.18 -33.57
CA ILE A 54 8.82 -14.38 -32.24
C ILE A 54 8.76 -13.07 -31.45
N LEU A 55 9.05 -11.94 -32.09
CA LEU A 55 8.94 -10.62 -31.48
C LEU A 55 7.50 -10.28 -31.07
N LEU A 56 6.53 -10.61 -31.92
CA LEU A 56 5.12 -10.42 -31.61
C LEU A 56 4.70 -11.26 -30.39
N ARG A 57 5.21 -12.49 -30.26
CA ARG A 57 4.98 -13.33 -29.07
C ARG A 57 5.54 -12.71 -27.80
N TYR A 58 6.78 -12.20 -27.83
CA TYR A 58 7.36 -11.49 -26.67
C TYR A 58 6.58 -10.21 -26.34
N GLY A 59 6.19 -9.44 -27.35
CA GLY A 59 5.36 -8.25 -27.17
C GLY A 59 4.03 -8.56 -26.49
N LEU A 60 3.33 -9.60 -26.95
CA LEU A 60 2.07 -10.05 -26.33
C LEU A 60 2.28 -10.54 -24.89
N LEU A 61 3.37 -11.26 -24.60
CA LEU A 61 3.70 -11.69 -23.24
C LEU A 61 3.97 -10.50 -22.31
N ILE A 62 4.71 -9.49 -22.77
CA ILE A 62 4.96 -8.26 -21.99
C ILE A 62 3.66 -7.54 -21.69
N VAL A 63 2.77 -7.38 -22.68
CA VAL A 63 1.44 -6.77 -22.48
C VAL A 63 0.61 -7.57 -21.49
N ALA A 64 0.56 -8.89 -21.63
CA ALA A 64 -0.17 -9.77 -20.73
C ALA A 64 0.33 -9.64 -19.28
N LEU A 65 1.65 -9.66 -19.07
CA LEU A 65 2.24 -9.44 -17.75
C LEU A 65 1.99 -8.03 -17.21
N GLY A 66 1.99 -7.02 -18.07
CA GLY A 66 1.61 -5.65 -17.69
C GLY A 66 0.17 -5.57 -17.17
N LEU A 67 -0.76 -6.26 -17.81
CA LEU A 67 -2.14 -6.36 -17.34
C LEU A 67 -2.24 -7.09 -15.99
N VAL A 68 -1.54 -8.21 -15.84
CA VAL A 68 -1.49 -8.95 -14.57
C VAL A 68 -0.90 -8.08 -13.45
N GLN A 69 0.21 -7.40 -13.71
CA GLN A 69 0.81 -6.45 -12.77
C GLN A 69 -0.18 -5.35 -12.38
N ALA A 70 -0.90 -4.77 -13.34
CA ALA A 70 -1.87 -3.71 -13.09
C ALA A 70 -3.00 -4.18 -12.17
N VAL A 71 -3.55 -5.38 -12.44
CA VAL A 71 -4.61 -5.99 -11.62
C VAL A 71 -4.12 -6.25 -10.20
N LEU A 72 -2.97 -6.90 -10.04
CA LEU A 72 -2.38 -7.18 -8.73
C LEU A 72 -2.11 -5.88 -7.95
N SER A 73 -1.53 -4.87 -8.62
CA SER A 73 -1.25 -3.58 -8.02
C SER A 73 -2.52 -2.84 -7.60
N PHE A 74 -3.58 -2.94 -8.41
CA PHE A 74 -4.88 -2.34 -8.10
C PHE A 74 -5.46 -2.95 -6.83
N PHE A 75 -5.57 -4.27 -6.74
CA PHE A 75 -6.10 -4.94 -5.56
C PHE A 75 -5.27 -4.68 -4.31
N GLY A 76 -3.93 -4.74 -4.41
CA GLY A 76 -3.04 -4.43 -3.29
C GLY A 76 -3.25 -3.02 -2.75
N ARG A 77 -3.29 -2.02 -3.64
CA ARG A 77 -3.54 -0.61 -3.25
C ARG A 77 -4.95 -0.39 -2.73
N TYR A 78 -5.95 -1.00 -3.35
CA TYR A 78 -7.35 -0.88 -2.94
C TYR A 78 -7.56 -1.42 -1.52
N ILE A 79 -7.06 -2.62 -1.23
CA ILE A 79 -7.19 -3.26 0.08
C ILE A 79 -6.53 -2.39 1.16
N GLN A 80 -5.32 -1.89 0.92
CA GLN A 80 -4.64 -1.02 1.88
C GLN A 80 -5.36 0.31 2.10
N ALA A 81 -5.87 0.93 1.03
CA ALA A 81 -6.64 2.17 1.13
C ALA A 81 -7.93 1.96 1.93
N ASP A 82 -8.67 0.88 1.65
CA ASP A 82 -9.91 0.52 2.35
C ASP A 82 -9.67 0.29 3.85
N ILE A 83 -8.69 -0.54 4.20
CA ILE A 83 -8.35 -0.81 5.61
C ILE A 83 -7.93 0.47 6.34
N SER A 84 -7.08 1.29 5.72
CA SER A 84 -6.62 2.54 6.33
C SER A 84 -7.80 3.46 6.68
N ARG A 85 -8.80 3.54 5.80
CA ARG A 85 -10.02 4.33 6.00
C ARG A 85 -10.92 3.73 7.08
N ARG A 86 -11.07 2.42 7.14
CA ARG A 86 -11.84 1.74 8.20
C ARG A 86 -11.23 1.99 9.57
N ILE A 87 -9.91 1.90 9.69
CA ILE A 87 -9.19 2.19 10.94
C ILE A 87 -9.39 3.66 11.32
N GLU A 88 -9.25 4.60 10.39
CA GLU A 88 -9.51 6.04 10.64
C GLU A 88 -10.95 6.26 11.13
N TYR A 89 -11.93 5.62 10.49
CA TYR A 89 -13.34 5.72 10.86
C TYR A 89 -13.60 5.21 12.29
N GLU A 90 -13.07 4.03 12.64
CA GLU A 90 -13.22 3.47 13.98
C GLU A 90 -12.54 4.35 15.04
N LEU A 91 -11.34 4.87 14.75
CA LEU A 91 -10.62 5.78 15.65
C LEU A 91 -11.40 7.07 15.89
N ARG A 92 -11.96 7.68 14.83
CA ARG A 92 -12.81 8.87 14.96
C ARG A 92 -14.05 8.58 15.79
N GLY A 93 -14.72 7.46 15.54
CA GLY A 93 -15.89 7.06 16.30
C GLY A 93 -15.60 6.85 17.79
N ASN A 94 -14.45 6.27 18.11
CA ASN A 94 -14.05 6.03 19.50
C ASN A 94 -13.61 7.31 20.22
N LEU A 95 -12.90 8.22 19.54
CA LEU A 95 -12.60 9.55 20.09
C LEU A 95 -13.87 10.36 20.34
N PHE A 96 -14.81 10.36 19.39
CA PHE A 96 -16.07 11.09 19.54
C PHE A 96 -16.88 10.57 20.74
N LYS A 97 -17.05 9.25 20.86
CA LYS A 97 -17.70 8.62 22.03
C LYS A 97 -16.99 8.90 23.35
N HIS A 98 -15.67 9.12 23.31
CA HIS A 98 -14.93 9.51 24.50
C HIS A 98 -15.21 10.97 24.85
N PHE A 99 -15.23 11.87 23.86
CA PHE A 99 -15.56 13.28 24.07
C PHE A 99 -16.97 13.47 24.65
N GLU A 100 -17.96 12.69 24.22
CA GLU A 100 -19.32 12.75 24.78
C GLU A 100 -19.41 12.40 26.27
N LYS A 101 -18.40 11.71 26.81
CA LYS A 101 -18.35 11.31 28.23
C LYS A 101 -17.56 12.28 29.11
N LEU A 102 -16.91 13.28 28.52
CA LEU A 102 -16.11 14.24 29.26
C LEU A 102 -17.00 15.30 29.89
N GLU A 103 -16.62 15.73 31.10
CA GLU A 103 -17.32 16.80 31.82
C GLU A 103 -17.11 18.15 31.13
N LEU A 104 -18.04 19.09 31.36
CA LEU A 104 -17.98 20.43 30.80
C LEU A 104 -16.68 21.17 31.17
N ASP A 105 -16.17 20.93 32.39
CA ASP A 105 -14.92 21.51 32.89
C ASP A 105 -13.72 21.20 31.98
N TYR A 106 -13.68 19.99 31.40
CA TYR A 106 -12.63 19.61 30.47
C TYR A 106 -12.61 20.52 29.23
N PHE A 107 -13.79 20.86 28.70
CA PHE A 107 -13.94 21.72 27.53
C PHE A 107 -13.74 23.20 27.85
N GLN A 108 -13.79 23.60 29.12
CA GLN A 108 -13.43 24.95 29.56
C GLN A 108 -11.91 25.12 29.63
N HIS A 109 -11.19 24.07 30.02
CA HIS A 109 -9.72 24.07 30.13
C HIS A 109 -9.00 23.70 28.82
N ASN A 110 -9.67 23.03 27.88
CA ASN A 110 -9.11 22.61 26.60
C ASN A 110 -9.86 23.24 25.43
N LYS A 111 -9.12 23.83 24.48
CA LYS A 111 -9.73 24.41 23.28
C LYS A 111 -10.39 23.33 22.43
N VAL A 112 -11.69 23.47 22.20
CA VAL A 112 -12.46 22.55 21.34
C VAL A 112 -11.83 22.43 19.94
N GLY A 113 -11.29 23.53 19.41
CA GLY A 113 -10.57 23.52 18.12
C GLY A 113 -9.37 22.56 18.10
N ASP A 114 -8.62 22.46 19.20
CA ASP A 114 -7.47 21.55 19.29
C ASP A 114 -7.93 20.09 19.36
N LEU A 115 -9.04 19.82 20.04
CA LEU A 115 -9.63 18.48 20.11
C LEU A 115 -10.12 18.02 18.73
N VAL A 116 -10.81 18.91 18.00
CA VAL A 116 -11.27 18.65 16.63
C VAL A 116 -10.08 18.49 15.68
N ALA A 117 -9.04 19.31 15.82
CA ALA A 117 -7.83 19.21 15.01
C ALA A 117 -7.14 17.85 15.21
N ARG A 118 -7.04 17.36 16.44
CA ARG A 118 -6.49 16.01 16.73
C ARG A 118 -7.36 14.90 16.16
N ALA A 119 -8.68 15.00 16.31
CA ALA A 119 -9.63 14.00 15.78
C ALA A 119 -9.69 13.99 14.22
N THR A 120 -9.23 15.05 13.57
CA THR A 120 -9.24 15.16 12.10
C THR A 120 -7.84 15.01 11.52
N ASN A 121 -6.94 15.97 11.76
CA ASN A 121 -5.60 16.05 11.18
C ASN A 121 -4.70 14.91 11.64
N ASP A 122 -4.59 14.67 12.95
CA ASP A 122 -3.69 13.62 13.46
C ASP A 122 -4.16 12.24 13.02
N LEU A 123 -5.47 11.98 13.05
CA LEU A 123 -6.03 10.72 12.54
C LEU A 123 -5.85 10.55 11.02
N THR A 124 -5.90 11.65 10.26
CA THR A 124 -5.59 11.61 8.82
C THR A 124 -4.10 11.31 8.58
N ALA A 125 -3.21 11.84 9.42
CA ALA A 125 -1.79 11.53 9.38
C ALA A 125 -1.56 10.03 9.71
N VAL A 126 -2.23 9.49 10.73
CA VAL A 126 -2.21 8.06 11.06
C VAL A 126 -2.70 7.23 9.87
N ARG A 127 -3.81 7.57 9.23
CA ARG A 127 -4.27 6.88 8.01
C ARG A 127 -3.21 6.92 6.92
N SER A 128 -2.61 8.08 6.69
CA SER A 128 -1.64 8.28 5.62
C SER A 128 -0.38 7.45 5.87
N LEU A 129 0.03 7.28 7.12
CA LEU A 129 1.09 6.35 7.50
C LEU A 129 0.68 4.90 7.22
N LEU A 130 -0.50 4.47 7.68
CA LEU A 130 -0.95 3.07 7.56
C LEU A 130 -1.30 2.61 6.14
N GLY A 131 -1.83 3.51 5.31
CA GLY A 131 -2.13 3.25 3.91
C GLY A 131 -0.88 3.49 3.06
N PRO A 132 -0.77 4.66 2.39
CA PRO A 132 0.29 4.93 1.42
C PRO A 132 1.70 4.90 2.00
N GLY A 133 1.89 5.25 3.29
CA GLY A 133 3.20 5.20 3.94
C GLY A 133 3.81 3.79 3.90
N ILE A 134 3.08 2.78 4.35
CA ILE A 134 3.58 1.39 4.32
C ILE A 134 3.67 0.86 2.89
N SER A 135 2.70 1.19 2.02
CA SER A 135 2.77 0.82 0.59
C SER A 135 4.06 1.31 -0.07
N ASN A 136 4.41 2.57 0.17
CA ASN A 136 5.57 3.22 -0.43
C ASN A 136 6.86 2.62 0.10
N LEU A 137 6.97 2.42 1.42
CA LEU A 137 8.13 1.76 2.02
C LEU A 137 8.37 0.38 1.39
N MET A 138 7.31 -0.40 1.20
CA MET A 138 7.46 -1.72 0.58
C MET A 138 7.84 -1.66 -0.89
N ASN A 139 7.22 -0.78 -1.69
CA ASN A 139 7.61 -0.60 -3.08
C ASN A 139 9.07 -0.16 -3.18
N THR A 140 9.53 0.77 -2.33
CA THR A 140 10.91 1.23 -2.31
C THR A 140 11.88 0.11 -1.96
N VAL A 141 11.60 -0.68 -0.92
CA VAL A 141 12.45 -1.82 -0.53
C VAL A 141 12.54 -2.84 -1.65
N VAL A 142 11.40 -3.22 -2.24
CA VAL A 142 11.39 -4.21 -3.32
C VAL A 142 12.11 -3.68 -4.56
N ALA A 143 11.81 -2.45 -5.01
CA ALA A 143 12.49 -1.84 -6.14
C ALA A 143 14.00 -1.74 -5.92
N PHE A 144 14.43 -1.34 -4.72
CA PHE A 144 15.84 -1.25 -4.36
C PHE A 144 16.53 -2.61 -4.40
N THR A 145 15.99 -3.61 -3.70
CA THR A 145 16.56 -4.96 -3.67
C THR A 145 16.70 -5.55 -5.07
N VAL A 146 15.71 -5.32 -5.92
CA VAL A 146 15.73 -5.87 -7.27
C VAL A 146 16.72 -5.15 -8.16
N THR A 147 16.76 -3.82 -8.10
CA THR A 147 17.73 -3.04 -8.87
C THR A 147 19.14 -3.50 -8.53
N VAL A 148 19.45 -3.66 -7.24
CA VAL A 148 20.75 -4.18 -6.77
C VAL A 148 21.00 -5.61 -7.23
N ALA A 149 19.99 -6.47 -7.27
CA ALA A 149 20.16 -7.86 -7.72
C ALA A 149 20.36 -7.99 -9.25
N PHE A 150 19.89 -7.01 -10.03
CA PHE A 150 20.05 -6.97 -11.49
C PHE A 150 21.34 -6.28 -11.94
N MET A 151 21.90 -5.37 -11.14
CA MET A 151 23.21 -4.75 -11.37
C MET A 151 24.36 -5.70 -11.06
#